data_AF-A0A1R1ESK8-F1
#
_entry.id   AF-A0A1R1ESK8-F1
#
_cell.length_a   1.000
_cell.length_b   1.000
_cell.length_c   1.000
_cell.angle_alpha   90.00
_cell.angle_beta   90.00
_cell.angle_gamma   90.00
#
_symmetry.space_group_name_H-M   'P 1'
#
loop_
_entity.id
_entity.type
_entity.pdbx_description
1 polymer ?
#
loop_
_entity_poly.entity_id
_entity_poly.type
_entity_poly.pdbx_seq_one_letter_code
_entity_poly.pdbx_strand_id
1 'polypeptide(L)'
;MKVSNFYYLIAGIFAVLFAATHAWNGQSAVLPELQVGAIMMGTRTVFMYVWHIITAENLVFGVMFIWMSFQSDRSKVRFAAWMIVSLLSVRLVVILSVTAFQDASSLTDTLIDSVAIVIYVAFIILGIRMKPKKAEKSGATF
;
A
#
# COMPACT_ATOMS: atom_id res chain seq x y z
N MET A 1 -15.61 -18.76 -4.60
CA MET A 1 -15.99 -17.40 -4.11
C MET A 1 -16.07 -16.47 -5.30
N LYS A 2 -17.10 -15.63 -5.42
CA LYS A 2 -17.24 -14.66 -6.53
C LYS A 2 -16.61 -13.33 -6.11
N VAL A 3 -15.77 -12.74 -6.95
CA VAL A 3 -15.15 -11.43 -6.68
C VAL A 3 -16.25 -10.36 -6.68
N SER A 4 -16.46 -9.69 -5.55
CA SER A 4 -17.47 -8.63 -5.38
C SER A 4 -16.91 -7.25 -5.74
N ASN A 5 -15.59 -7.06 -5.62
CA ASN A 5 -14.91 -5.82 -5.94
C ASN A 5 -13.53 -6.05 -6.58
N PHE A 6 -13.47 -5.95 -7.91
CA PHE A 6 -12.25 -6.17 -8.67
C PHE A 6 -11.15 -5.14 -8.38
N TYR A 7 -11.53 -3.90 -8.03
CA TYR A 7 -10.57 -2.86 -7.67
C TYR A 7 -9.80 -3.18 -6.39
N TYR A 8 -10.46 -3.78 -5.38
CA TYR A 8 -9.77 -4.23 -4.17
C TYR A 8 -8.90 -5.45 -4.43
N LEU A 9 -9.28 -6.33 -5.35
CA LEU A 9 -8.41 -7.45 -5.73
C LEU A 9 -7.12 -6.95 -6.39
N ILE A 10 -7.24 -6.02 -7.35
CA ILE A 10 -6.08 -5.39 -8.01
C ILE A 10 -5.22 -4.64 -6.99
N ALA A 11 -5.84 -3.81 -6.15
CA ALA A 11 -5.13 -3.10 -5.08
C ALA A 11 -4.36 -4.08 -4.19
N GLY A 12 -5.03 -5.16 -3.76
CA GLY A 12 -4.41 -6.19 -2.92
C GLY A 12 -3.17 -6.84 -3.57
N ILE A 13 -3.27 -7.20 -4.86
CA ILE A 13 -2.14 -7.75 -5.62
C ILE A 13 -1.00 -6.74 -5.71
N PHE A 14 -1.29 -5.46 -6.03
CA PHE A 14 -0.27 -4.43 -6.08
C PHE A 14 0.42 -4.20 -4.73
N ALA A 15 -0.31 -4.23 -3.62
CA ALA A 15 0.30 -4.10 -2.30
C ALA A 15 1.25 -5.26 -1.96
N VAL A 16 0.89 -6.49 -2.32
CA VAL A 16 1.78 -7.65 -2.16
C VAL A 16 3.04 -7.47 -3.02
N LEU A 17 2.89 -7.03 -4.27
CA LEU A 17 4.02 -6.73 -5.14
C LEU A 17 4.89 -5.62 -4.58
N PHE A 18 4.31 -4.52 -4.08
CA PHE A 18 5.05 -3.43 -3.46
C PHE A 18 5.77 -3.85 -2.18
N ALA A 19 5.18 -4.73 -1.37
CA ALA A 19 5.87 -5.31 -0.23
C ALA A 19 7.10 -6.13 -0.68
N ALA A 20 6.95 -6.95 -1.73
CA ALA A 20 8.05 -7.73 -2.28
C ALA A 20 9.16 -6.84 -2.88
N THR A 21 8.81 -5.82 -3.66
CA THR A 21 9.80 -4.91 -4.25
C THR A 21 10.48 -4.04 -3.20
N HIS A 22 9.76 -3.63 -2.15
CA HIS A 22 10.34 -2.92 -1.00
C HIS A 22 11.31 -3.83 -0.22
N ALA A 23 10.95 -5.08 0.03
CA ALA A 23 11.84 -6.05 0.67
C ALA A 23 13.11 -6.27 -0.17
N TRP A 24 12.93 -6.42 -1.49
CA TRP A 24 14.02 -6.60 -2.44
C TRP A 24 14.96 -5.40 -2.47
N ASN A 25 14.43 -4.18 -2.64
CA ASN A 25 15.20 -2.94 -2.65
C ASN A 25 16.00 -2.75 -1.35
N GLY A 26 15.40 -3.14 -0.23
CA GLY A 26 16.04 -3.14 1.07
C GLY A 26 17.28 -4.00 1.07
N GLN A 27 17.18 -5.26 0.64
CA GLN A 27 18.34 -6.14 0.65
C GLN A 27 19.37 -5.85 -0.44
N SER A 28 18.94 -5.36 -1.60
CA SER A 28 19.85 -5.17 -2.73
C SER A 28 20.63 -3.85 -2.68
N ALA A 29 20.06 -2.79 -2.09
CA ALA A 29 20.65 -1.45 -2.12
C ALA A 29 20.80 -0.84 -0.72
N VAL A 30 19.70 -0.75 0.05
CA VAL A 30 19.67 0.07 1.28
C VAL A 30 20.39 -0.58 2.47
N LEU A 31 20.13 -1.86 2.73
CA LEU A 31 20.71 -2.57 3.87
C LEU A 31 22.22 -2.80 3.75
N PRO A 32 22.79 -3.10 2.55
CA PRO A 32 24.25 -3.15 2.36
C PRO A 32 24.96 -1.83 2.68
N GLU A 33 24.41 -0.67 2.32
CA GLU A 33 25.00 0.64 2.65
C GLU A 33 25.12 0.85 4.17
N LEU A 34 24.14 0.37 4.93
CA LEU A 34 24.18 0.39 6.40
C LEU A 34 25.23 -0.55 7.01
N GLN A 35 25.76 -1.52 6.25
CA GLN A 35 26.82 -2.42 6.70
C GLN A 35 28.23 -1.88 6.41
N VAL A 36 28.36 -1.05 5.37
CA VAL A 36 29.65 -0.50 4.91
C VAL A 36 29.96 0.84 5.59
N GLY A 37 28.93 1.61 5.96
CA GLY A 37 29.12 2.85 6.71
C GLY A 37 29.52 2.61 8.18
N ALA A 38 30.30 3.54 8.76
CA ALA A 38 30.60 3.60 10.19
C ALA A 38 29.38 4.02 11.03
N ILE A 39 28.24 3.36 10.85
CA ILE A 39 26.98 3.64 11.51
C ILE A 39 26.92 2.87 12.83
N MET A 40 26.53 3.56 13.91
CA MET A 40 26.35 2.92 15.21
C MET A 40 25.35 1.76 15.13
N MET A 41 25.66 0.65 15.81
CA MET A 41 24.83 -0.55 15.82
C MET A 41 23.38 -0.26 16.25
N GLY A 42 23.16 0.66 17.19
CA GLY A 42 21.82 1.10 17.59
C GLY A 42 21.02 1.73 16.44
N THR A 43 21.63 2.64 15.70
CA THR A 43 21.01 3.28 14.53
C THR A 43 20.70 2.27 13.42
N ARG A 44 21.61 1.33 13.17
CA ARG A 44 21.40 0.24 12.22
C ARG A 44 20.21 -0.65 12.60
N THR A 45 20.08 -0.99 13.87
CA THR A 45 18.94 -1.77 14.37
C THR A 45 17.62 -1.02 14.16
N VAL A 46 17.59 0.29 14.40
CA VAL A 46 16.41 1.13 14.15
C VAL A 46 16.00 1.09 12.68
N PHE A 47 16.94 1.34 11.76
CA PHE A 47 16.67 1.26 10.33
C PHE A 47 16.17 -0.13 9.91
N MET A 48 16.81 -1.19 10.41
CA MET A 48 16.42 -2.56 10.11
C MET A 48 14.97 -2.87 10.50
N TYR A 49 14.56 -2.60 11.75
CA TYR A 49 13.19 -2.92 12.13
C TYR A 49 12.18 -1.99 11.46
N VAL A 50 12.48 -0.69 11.27
CA VAL A 50 11.57 0.24 10.56
C VAL A 50 11.34 -0.23 9.13
N TRP A 51 12.39 -0.66 8.43
CA TRP A 51 12.29 -1.21 7.09
C TRP A 51 11.37 -2.44 7.01
N HIS A 52 11.54 -3.38 7.94
CA HIS A 52 10.75 -4.60 7.98
C HIS A 52 9.30 -4.37 8.43
N ILE A 53 9.06 -3.43 9.35
CA ILE A 53 7.70 -3.01 9.74
C ILE A 53 6.94 -2.50 8.51
N ILE A 54 7.56 -1.60 7.74
CA ILE A 54 6.96 -1.03 6.54
C ILE A 54 6.62 -2.12 5.51
N THR A 55 7.52 -3.09 5.35
CA THR A 55 7.32 -4.24 4.45
C THR A 55 6.12 -5.08 4.90
N ALA A 56 6.05 -5.39 6.20
CA ALA A 56 4.97 -6.17 6.79
C ALA A 56 3.62 -5.45 6.71
N GLU A 57 3.58 -4.14 6.97
CA GLU A 57 2.38 -3.32 6.84
C GLU A 57 1.79 -3.38 5.43
N ASN A 58 2.64 -3.18 4.40
CA ASN A 58 2.22 -3.26 3.00
C ASN A 58 1.64 -4.64 2.66
N LEU A 59 2.25 -5.71 3.16
CA LEU A 59 1.77 -7.07 2.94
C LEU A 59 0.40 -7.29 3.60
N VAL A 60 0.25 -6.85 4.86
CA VAL A 60 -1.02 -6.95 5.61
C VAL A 60 -2.13 -6.20 4.87
N PHE A 61 -1.89 -4.98 4.39
CA PHE A 61 -2.87 -4.25 3.58
C PHE A 61 -3.24 -5.02 2.31
N GLY A 62 -2.25 -5.60 1.62
CA GLY A 62 -2.47 -6.44 0.45
C GLY A 62 -3.41 -7.60 0.71
N VAL A 63 -3.12 -8.40 1.73
CA VAL A 63 -3.95 -9.54 2.16
C VAL A 63 -5.36 -9.09 2.54
N MET A 64 -5.49 -7.98 3.28
CA MET A 64 -6.78 -7.44 3.68
C MET A 64 -7.60 -6.97 2.47
N PHE A 65 -7.00 -6.33 1.47
CA PHE A 65 -7.70 -5.95 0.25
C PHE A 65 -8.13 -7.13 -0.61
N ILE A 66 -7.30 -8.17 -0.72
CA ILE A 66 -7.68 -9.42 -1.38
C ILE A 66 -8.90 -10.02 -0.65
N TRP A 67 -8.88 -10.10 0.68
CA TRP A 67 -10.01 -10.62 1.44
C TRP A 67 -11.28 -9.76 1.27
N MET A 68 -11.15 -8.44 1.39
CA MET A 68 -12.24 -7.49 1.19
C MET A 68 -12.83 -7.55 -0.22
N SER A 69 -12.06 -7.96 -1.23
CA SER A 69 -12.54 -8.12 -2.61
C SER A 69 -13.62 -9.21 -2.76
N PHE A 70 -13.74 -10.11 -1.80
CA PHE A 70 -14.76 -11.17 -1.76
C PHE A 70 -15.92 -10.88 -0.80
N GLN A 71 -15.82 -9.84 0.03
CA GLN A 71 -16.87 -9.50 0.99
C GLN A 71 -18.04 -8.76 0.31
N SER A 72 -19.26 -9.09 0.71
CA SER A 72 -20.48 -8.47 0.15
C SER A 72 -20.97 -7.27 0.95
N ASP A 73 -20.61 -7.16 2.24
CA ASP A 73 -20.97 -6.03 3.10
C ASP A 73 -20.08 -4.82 2.80
N ARG A 74 -20.61 -3.91 1.97
CA ARG A 74 -19.90 -2.73 1.47
C ARG A 74 -19.62 -1.68 2.55
N SER A 75 -20.40 -1.65 3.64
CA SER A 75 -20.31 -0.59 4.65
C SER A 75 -19.02 -0.69 5.47
N LYS A 76 -18.77 -1.86 6.05
CA LYS A 76 -17.58 -2.19 6.83
C LYS A 76 -16.30 -2.14 5.99
N VAL A 77 -16.40 -2.64 4.75
CA VAL A 77 -15.28 -2.64 3.81
C VAL A 77 -14.88 -1.22 3.39
N ARG A 78 -15.83 -0.29 3.23
CA ARG A 78 -15.52 1.12 2.91
C ARG A 78 -14.79 1.82 4.04
N PHE A 79 -15.20 1.60 5.29
CA PHE A 79 -14.53 2.19 6.45
C PHE A 79 -13.07 1.72 6.55
N ALA A 80 -12.85 0.41 6.44
CA ALA A 80 -11.50 -0.16 6.44
C ALA A 80 -10.65 0.36 5.27
N ALA A 81 -11.22 0.47 4.07
CA ALA A 81 -10.52 1.03 2.91
C ALA A 81 -10.12 2.51 3.12
N TRP A 82 -10.99 3.33 3.72
CA TRP A 82 -10.67 4.73 4.06
C TRP A 82 -9.57 4.85 5.11
N MET A 83 -9.58 3.98 6.12
CA MET A 83 -8.50 3.91 7.11
C MET A 83 -7.15 3.62 6.45
N ILE A 84 -7.10 2.66 5.52
CA ILE A 84 -5.86 2.30 4.81
C ILE A 84 -5.41 3.44 3.90
N VAL A 85 -6.33 4.10 3.18
CA VAL A 85 -6.00 5.29 2.38
C VAL A 85 -5.39 6.39 3.24
N SER A 86 -5.97 6.68 4.40
CA SER A 86 -5.45 7.70 5.31
C SER A 86 -4.03 7.35 5.77
N LEU A 87 -3.78 6.09 6.11
CA LEU A 87 -2.46 5.63 6.56
C LEU A 87 -1.42 5.77 5.43
N LEU A 88 -1.77 5.38 4.20
CA LEU A 88 -0.90 5.52 3.03
C LEU A 88 -0.61 6.99 2.70
N SER A 89 -1.61 7.87 2.81
CA SER A 89 -1.43 9.31 2.60
C SER A 89 -0.51 9.93 3.65
N VAL A 90 -0.71 9.61 4.93
CA VAL A 90 0.18 10.06 6.01
C VAL A 90 1.60 9.56 5.76
N ARG A 91 1.76 8.29 5.37
CA ARG A 91 3.07 7.72 5.04
C ARG A 91 3.76 8.47 3.91
N LEU A 92 3.04 8.78 2.82
CA LEU A 92 3.60 9.56 1.71
C LEU A 92 4.04 10.96 2.16
N VAL A 93 3.22 11.62 2.98
CA VAL A 93 3.55 12.95 3.53
C VAL A 93 4.80 12.87 4.39
N VAL A 94 4.94 11.86 5.25
CA VAL A 94 6.13 11.69 6.10
C VAL A 94 7.38 11.45 5.27
N ILE A 95 7.33 10.59 4.23
CA ILE A 95 8.47 10.35 3.34
C ILE A 95 8.87 11.65 2.65
N LEU A 96 7.94 12.31 1.96
CA LEU A 96 8.24 13.52 1.19
C LEU A 96 8.72 14.66 2.08
N SER A 97 8.10 14.86 3.25
CA SER A 97 8.51 15.93 4.18
C SER A 97 9.90 15.66 4.76
N VAL A 98 10.16 14.47 5.30
CA VAL A 98 11.47 14.14 5.89
C VAL A 98 12.57 14.20 4.84
N THR A 99 12.33 13.67 3.63
CA THR A 99 13.29 13.74 2.53
C THR A 99 13.54 15.19 2.09
N ALA A 100 12.49 16.00 1.92
CA ALA A 100 12.66 17.41 1.56
C ALA A 100 13.42 18.22 2.63
N PHE A 101 13.23 17.90 3.91
CA PHE A 101 13.92 18.58 5.02
C PHE A 101 15.38 18.15 5.17
N GLN A 102 15.72 16.90 4.89
CA GLN A 102 17.08 16.40 5.08
C GLN A 102 17.94 16.49 3.82
N ASP A 103 17.40 16.13 2.65
CA ASP A 103 18.10 16.19 1.38
C ASP A 103 17.11 16.27 0.21
N ALA A 104 16.78 17.49 -0.20
CA ALA A 104 15.86 17.75 -1.31
C ALA A 104 16.33 17.16 -2.65
N SER A 105 17.63 16.87 -2.83
CA SER A 105 18.14 16.25 -4.05
C SER A 105 17.79 14.76 -4.15
N SER A 106 17.59 14.11 -3.01
CA SER A 106 17.16 12.70 -2.90
C SER A 106 15.64 12.50 -3.07
N LEU A 107 14.86 13.58 -3.28
CA LEU A 107 13.44 13.48 -3.60
C LEU A 107 13.20 12.63 -4.85
N THR A 108 14.12 12.70 -5.82
CA THR A 108 14.10 11.90 -7.05
C THR A 108 14.10 10.39 -6.76
N ASP A 109 14.79 9.96 -5.70
CA ASP A 109 14.86 8.55 -5.31
C ASP A 109 13.55 8.08 -4.67
N THR A 110 12.78 9.01 -4.08
CA THR A 110 11.45 8.72 -3.50
C THR A 110 10.31 8.77 -4.52
N LEU A 111 10.58 9.15 -5.78
CA LEU A 111 9.53 9.30 -6.80
C LEU A 111 8.85 7.97 -7.13
N ILE A 112 9.61 6.88 -7.23
CA ILE A 112 9.07 5.55 -7.58
C ILE A 112 8.08 5.09 -6.49
N ASP A 113 8.47 5.23 -5.22
CA ASP A 113 7.63 4.90 -4.07
C ASP A 113 6.40 5.82 -3.99
N SER A 114 6.57 7.10 -4.31
CA SER A 114 5.48 8.08 -4.32
C SER A 114 4.44 7.77 -5.41
N VAL A 115 4.89 7.46 -6.62
CA VAL A 115 4.02 7.06 -7.74
C VAL A 115 3.28 5.77 -7.41
N ALA A 116 3.97 4.79 -6.82
CA ALA A 116 3.36 3.54 -6.36
C ALA A 116 2.21 3.80 -5.36
N ILE A 117 2.43 4.64 -4.35
CA ILE A 117 1.41 4.99 -3.37
C ILE A 117 0.22 5.72 -4.01
N VAL A 118 0.47 6.66 -4.93
CA VAL A 118 -0.60 7.40 -5.61
C VAL A 118 -1.48 6.47 -6.44
N ILE A 119 -0.87 5.57 -7.23
CA ILE A 119 -1.59 4.57 -8.01
C ILE A 119 -2.42 3.68 -7.07
N TYR A 120 -1.82 3.26 -5.97
CA TYR A 120 -2.48 2.39 -5.00
C TYR A 120 -3.71 3.04 -4.36
N VAL A 121 -3.58 4.30 -3.91
CA VAL A 121 -4.68 5.09 -3.37
C VAL A 121 -5.80 5.28 -4.41
N ALA A 122 -5.44 5.56 -5.67
CA ALA A 122 -6.43 5.72 -6.75
C ALA A 122 -7.29 4.45 -6.94
N PHE A 123 -6.68 3.27 -6.95
CA PHE A 123 -7.41 2.01 -7.07
C PHE A 123 -8.36 1.77 -5.88
N ILE A 124 -7.94 2.11 -4.66
CA ILE A 124 -8.78 1.96 -3.48
C ILE A 124 -9.99 2.91 -3.56
N ILE A 125 -9.78 4.16 -3.94
CA ILE A 125 -10.86 5.16 -4.11
C ILE A 125 -11.85 4.71 -5.19
N LEU A 126 -11.36 4.19 -6.31
CA LEU A 126 -12.23 3.63 -7.36
C LEU A 126 -13.06 2.44 -6.82
N GLY A 127 -12.44 1.57 -6.02
CA GLY A 127 -13.15 0.47 -5.35
C GLY A 127 -14.24 0.92 -4.38
N ILE A 128 -14.03 2.04 -3.67
CA ILE A 128 -15.03 2.65 -2.78
C ILE A 128 -16.21 3.22 -3.59
N ARG A 129 -15.90 3.93 -4.69
CA ARG A 129 -16.86 4.65 -5.54
C ARG A 129 -17.66 3.75 -6.50
N MET A 130 -17.23 2.51 -6.74
CA MET A 130 -17.93 1.61 -7.64
C MET A 130 -19.39 1.37 -7.18
N LYS A 131 -20.35 1.80 -8.01
CA LYS A 131 -21.78 1.55 -7.79
C LYS A 131 -22.06 0.04 -7.78
N PRO A 132 -23.04 -0.42 -6.98
CA PRO A 132 -23.40 -1.83 -7.00
C PRO A 132 -23.80 -2.21 -8.42
N LYS A 133 -23.25 -3.33 -8.94
CA LYS A 133 -23.89 -4.00 -10.08
C LYS A 133 -25.29 -4.33 -9.60
N LYS A 134 -26.30 -3.58 -10.06
CA LYS A 134 -27.70 -4.00 -9.95
C LYS A 134 -27.71 -5.44 -10.43
N ALA A 135 -28.23 -6.33 -9.59
CA ALA A 135 -28.64 -7.64 -10.07
C ALA A 135 -29.62 -7.36 -11.21
N GLU A 136 -29.16 -7.50 -12.44
CA GLU A 136 -30.00 -7.67 -13.60
C GLU A 136 -30.69 -9.02 -13.41
N LYS A 137 -31.77 -9.04 -12.64
CA LYS A 137 -32.70 -10.16 -12.60
C LYS A 137 -34.11 -9.68 -12.27
N SER A 138 -35.01 -10.15 -13.13
CA SER A 138 -36.45 -10.28 -12.96
C SER A 138 -37.29 -9.05 -13.30
N GLY A 139 -37.33 -8.76 -14.60
CA GLY A 139 -38.43 -8.07 -15.27
C GLY A 139 -38.87 -8.91 -16.48
N ALA A 140 -39.24 -10.16 -16.26
CA ALA A 140 -39.96 -10.97 -17.24
C ALA A 140 -41.14 -11.60 -16.48
N THR A 141 -42.24 -10.87 -16.57
CA THR A 141 -43.59 -11.14 -16.11
C THR A 141 -44.09 -12.51 -16.59
N PHE A 142 -44.71 -13.28 -15.69
CA PHE A 142 -45.72 -14.27 -16.03
C PHE A 142 -47.05 -13.57 -16.30
#